data_AF-R7MT33-F1
#
_entry.id   AF-R7MT33-F1
#
_cell.length_a   1.000
_cell.length_b   1.000
_cell.length_c   1.000
_cell.angle_alpha   90.00
_cell.angle_beta   90.00
_cell.angle_gamma   90.00
#
_symmetry.space_group_name_H-M   'P 1'
#
loop_
_entity.id
_entity.type
_entity.pdbx_description
1 polymer ?
#
loop_
_entity_poly.entity_id
_entity_poly.type
_entity_poly.pdbx_seq_one_letter_code
_entity_poly.pdbx_strand_id
1 'polypeptide(L)'
;MSEAQRQQMTKKPSWRVHVPARIISFTDGVYGTFHEDLACCCGDFVVRRADDMYAYQLAVSVDDGAMAVTHVLRGEDLLSSTAQQIWLMETLGYTPPVYTHVPMLVDEYGNRLSKRQHGITIRSLRERGMTAEAILSHLAYAGGLVPERRSYSRDELIRCCDFRKLRKEPIVVKML
;
A
#
# COMPACT_ATOMS: atom_id res chain seq x y z
N MET A 1 -12.20 31.17 8.39
CA MET A 1 -11.64 32.25 7.53
C MET A 1 -12.73 32.75 6.61
N SER A 2 -12.88 34.05 6.48
CA SER A 2 -13.83 34.65 5.53
C SER A 2 -13.27 34.60 4.10
N GLU A 3 -14.14 34.76 3.11
CA GLU A 3 -13.78 34.78 1.69
C GLU A 3 -12.83 35.94 1.35
N ALA A 4 -13.02 37.10 2.00
CA ALA A 4 -12.13 38.26 1.90
C ALA A 4 -10.69 37.98 2.37
N GLN A 5 -10.52 37.15 3.42
CA GLN A 5 -9.20 36.74 3.89
C GLN A 5 -8.50 35.79 2.92
N ARG A 6 -9.26 34.99 2.15
CA ARG A 6 -8.70 34.09 1.11
C ARG A 6 -8.19 34.87 -0.10
N GLN A 7 -8.86 35.96 -0.47
CA GLN A 7 -8.49 36.79 -1.62
C GLN A 7 -7.21 37.62 -1.39
N GLN A 8 -6.86 37.89 -0.13
CA GLN A 8 -5.60 38.57 0.22
C GLN A 8 -4.39 37.63 0.30
N MET A 9 -4.59 36.31 0.22
CA MET A 9 -3.48 35.35 0.22
C MET A 9 -2.80 35.32 -1.14
N THR A 10 -1.49 35.59 -1.17
CA THR A 10 -0.66 35.48 -2.37
C THR A 10 -0.31 34.03 -2.72
N LYS A 11 -0.45 33.10 -1.77
CA LYS A 11 -0.19 31.67 -1.95
C LYS A 11 -1.49 30.89 -1.92
N LYS A 12 -1.73 30.08 -2.95
CA LYS A 12 -2.91 29.22 -3.03
C LYS A 12 -2.93 28.24 -1.85
N PRO A 13 -4.02 28.18 -1.06
CA PRO A 13 -4.10 27.27 0.08
C PRO A 13 -4.34 25.83 -0.38
N SER A 14 -3.85 24.86 0.39
CA SER A 14 -4.25 23.46 0.26
C SER A 14 -5.67 23.24 0.77
N TRP A 15 -6.38 22.26 0.22
CA TRP A 15 -7.65 21.79 0.76
C TRP A 15 -7.40 20.64 1.72
N ARG A 16 -8.05 20.73 2.89
CA ARG A 16 -8.07 19.69 3.89
C ARG A 16 -9.49 19.23 4.12
N VAL A 17 -9.64 17.97 4.47
CA VAL A 17 -10.90 17.42 4.96
C VAL A 17 -10.93 17.56 6.47
N HIS A 18 -12.11 17.89 6.99
CA HIS A 18 -12.34 17.86 8.42
C HIS A 18 -12.70 16.43 8.83
N VAL A 19 -11.89 15.84 9.71
CA VAL A 19 -12.04 14.46 10.12
C VAL A 19 -12.89 14.37 11.39
N PRO A 20 -13.99 13.58 11.41
CA PRO A 20 -14.81 13.43 12.60
C PRO A 20 -14.09 12.58 13.67
N ALA A 21 -14.51 12.74 14.92
CA ALA A 21 -14.15 11.81 16.00
C ALA A 21 -14.88 10.47 15.79
N ARG A 22 -14.34 9.64 14.89
CA ARG A 22 -14.90 8.36 14.47
C ARG A 22 -13.81 7.30 14.48
N ILE A 23 -14.15 6.14 15.06
CA ILE A 23 -13.32 4.94 14.98
C ILE A 23 -13.62 4.24 13.65
N ILE A 24 -12.58 4.02 12.85
CA ILE A 24 -12.63 3.17 11.67
C ILE A 24 -12.01 1.82 12.01
N SER A 25 -12.74 0.76 11.69
CA SER A 25 -12.31 -0.60 11.95
C SER A 25 -12.20 -1.38 10.65
N PHE A 26 -11.12 -2.14 10.49
CA PHE A 26 -10.93 -3.02 9.35
C PHE A 26 -10.09 -4.23 9.74
N THR A 27 -10.24 -5.33 9.01
CA THR A 27 -9.41 -6.52 9.16
C THR A 27 -8.51 -6.65 7.95
N ASP A 28 -7.20 -6.51 8.17
CA ASP A 28 -6.19 -6.74 7.17
C ASP A 28 -5.91 -8.24 7.00
N GLY A 29 -5.71 -8.68 5.74
CA GLY A 29 -5.43 -10.07 5.41
C GLY A 29 -4.17 -10.68 6.03
N VAL A 30 -3.21 -9.85 6.48
CA VAL A 30 -1.93 -10.28 7.08
C VAL A 30 -1.80 -9.76 8.51
N TYR A 31 -2.07 -8.49 8.75
CA TYR A 31 -1.80 -7.84 10.03
C TYR A 31 -2.95 -7.95 11.04
N GLY A 32 -4.13 -8.41 10.63
CA GLY A 32 -5.27 -8.62 11.52
C GLY A 32 -6.15 -7.38 11.67
N THR A 33 -6.92 -7.32 12.76
CA THR A 33 -7.92 -6.26 12.96
C THR A 33 -7.30 -4.99 13.55
N PHE A 34 -7.65 -3.86 12.96
CA PHE A 34 -7.31 -2.51 13.40
C PHE A 34 -8.56 -1.75 13.84
N HIS A 35 -8.38 -0.89 14.83
CA HIS A 35 -9.39 0.06 15.31
C HIS A 35 -8.69 1.42 15.48
N GLU A 36 -8.90 2.33 14.53
CA GLU A 36 -8.21 3.62 14.50
C GLU A 36 -9.17 4.77 14.74
N ASP A 37 -8.90 5.58 15.75
CA ASP A 37 -9.54 6.88 15.93
C ASP A 37 -8.87 7.88 14.98
N LEU A 38 -9.56 8.26 13.90
CA LEU A 38 -8.97 9.11 12.87
C LEU A 38 -8.53 10.48 13.41
N ALA A 39 -9.28 11.07 14.34
CA ALA A 39 -8.95 12.38 14.88
C ALA A 39 -7.65 12.33 15.68
N CYS A 40 -7.43 11.24 16.43
CA CYS A 40 -6.20 11.00 17.18
C CYS A 40 -5.03 10.57 16.28
N CYS A 41 -5.28 9.69 15.32
CA CYS A 41 -4.24 9.06 14.50
C CYS A 41 -3.69 9.98 13.40
N CYS A 42 -4.53 10.79 12.75
CA CYS A 42 -4.08 11.64 11.62
C CYS A 42 -4.58 13.09 11.67
N GLY A 43 -5.74 13.35 12.30
CA GLY A 43 -6.40 14.65 12.24
C GLY A 43 -6.75 15.10 10.82
N ASP A 44 -7.06 16.39 10.65
CA ASP A 44 -7.42 16.97 9.35
C ASP A 44 -6.26 16.89 8.34
N PHE A 45 -6.42 16.07 7.30
CA PHE A 45 -5.38 15.82 6.31
C PHE A 45 -5.67 16.49 4.95
N VAL A 46 -4.61 16.68 4.17
CA VAL A 46 -4.66 17.34 2.85
C VAL A 46 -5.26 16.41 1.82
N VAL A 47 -6.22 16.91 1.04
CA VAL A 47 -6.83 16.21 -0.12
C VAL A 47 -6.50 16.87 -1.45
N ARG A 48 -6.15 18.16 -1.44
CA ARG A 48 -5.61 18.88 -2.60
C ARG A 48 -4.50 19.80 -2.14
N ARG A 49 -3.34 19.68 -2.76
CA ARG A 49 -2.17 20.50 -2.43
C ARG A 49 -2.30 21.91 -3.02
N ALA A 50 -1.42 22.80 -2.56
CA ALA A 50 -1.36 24.18 -3.04
C ALA A 50 -1.01 24.30 -4.54
N ASP A 51 -0.31 23.30 -5.09
CA ASP A 51 0.05 23.19 -6.51
C ASP A 51 -0.99 22.44 -7.35
N ASP A 52 -2.24 22.39 -6.87
CA ASP A 52 -3.40 21.78 -7.54
C ASP A 52 -3.39 20.27 -7.72
N MET A 53 -2.33 19.58 -7.31
CA MET A 53 -2.32 18.13 -7.28
C MET A 53 -3.21 17.58 -6.18
N TYR A 54 -4.04 16.59 -6.51
CA TYR A 54 -4.76 15.81 -5.51
C TYR A 54 -3.79 14.99 -4.67
N ALA A 55 -4.02 14.96 -3.37
CA ALA A 55 -3.21 14.16 -2.46
C ALA A 55 -3.57 12.68 -2.62
N TYR A 56 -2.60 11.82 -2.29
CA TYR A 56 -2.71 10.36 -2.41
C TYR A 56 -4.01 9.80 -1.80
N GLN A 57 -4.38 10.28 -0.60
CA GLN A 57 -5.58 9.78 0.08
C GLN A 57 -6.86 9.97 -0.72
N LEU A 58 -7.05 11.15 -1.33
CA LEU A 58 -8.24 11.41 -2.14
C LEU A 58 -8.16 10.70 -3.49
N ALA A 59 -7.01 10.79 -4.18
CA ALA A 59 -6.85 10.22 -5.51
C ALA A 59 -7.14 8.70 -5.52
N VAL A 60 -6.50 7.94 -4.62
CA VAL A 60 -6.69 6.48 -4.57
C VAL A 60 -8.11 6.11 -4.14
N SER A 61 -8.67 6.79 -3.14
CA SER A 61 -10.03 6.48 -2.66
C SER A 61 -11.09 6.68 -3.75
N VAL A 62 -10.93 7.73 -4.57
CA VAL A 62 -11.83 8.00 -5.71
C VAL A 62 -11.62 6.99 -6.81
N ASP A 63 -10.39 6.70 -7.20
CA ASP A 63 -10.08 5.77 -8.29
C ASP A 63 -10.53 4.34 -7.94
N ASP A 64 -10.18 3.84 -6.75
CA ASP A 64 -10.58 2.50 -6.29
C ASP A 64 -12.11 2.38 -6.20
N GLY A 65 -12.79 3.42 -5.69
CA GLY A 65 -14.25 3.47 -5.59
C GLY A 65 -14.94 3.51 -6.96
N ALA A 66 -14.48 4.37 -7.86
CA ALA A 66 -15.04 4.51 -9.21
C ALA A 66 -14.78 3.28 -10.09
N MET A 67 -13.66 2.58 -9.90
CA MET A 67 -13.33 1.34 -10.59
C MET A 67 -13.93 0.10 -9.92
N ALA A 68 -14.68 0.26 -8.82
CA ALA A 68 -15.26 -0.83 -8.04
C ALA A 68 -14.24 -1.90 -7.63
N VAL A 69 -13.06 -1.47 -7.20
CA VAL A 69 -12.01 -2.36 -6.69
C VAL A 69 -12.55 -3.12 -5.48
N THR A 70 -12.40 -4.44 -5.48
CA THR A 70 -12.91 -5.31 -4.40
C THR A 70 -11.81 -5.72 -3.41
N HIS A 71 -10.57 -5.83 -3.88
CA HIS A 71 -9.43 -6.27 -3.10
C HIS A 71 -8.21 -5.40 -3.43
N VAL A 72 -7.59 -4.83 -2.40
CA VAL A 72 -6.36 -4.06 -2.51
C VAL A 72 -5.23 -4.83 -1.85
N LEU A 73 -4.27 -5.28 -2.66
CA LEU A 73 -3.03 -5.89 -2.20
C LEU A 73 -1.88 -4.88 -2.42
N ARG A 74 -1.27 -4.39 -1.34
CA ARG A 74 -0.24 -3.33 -1.40
C ARG A 74 0.78 -3.45 -0.28
N GLY A 75 1.87 -2.67 -0.31
CA GLY A 75 2.92 -2.72 0.72
C GLY A 75 2.46 -2.25 2.10
N GLU A 76 2.98 -2.87 3.16
CA GLU A 76 2.78 -2.53 4.58
C GLU A 76 3.06 -1.06 4.91
N ASP A 77 3.93 -0.39 4.14
CA ASP A 77 4.21 1.03 4.30
C ASP A 77 2.98 1.93 4.13
N LEU A 78 1.90 1.40 3.53
CA LEU A 78 0.64 2.10 3.32
C LEU A 78 -0.45 1.69 4.33
N LEU A 79 -0.15 0.80 5.28
CA LEU A 79 -1.13 0.27 6.25
C LEU A 79 -1.79 1.39 7.06
N SER A 80 -1.00 2.34 7.56
CA SER A 80 -1.48 3.50 8.34
C SER A 80 -2.33 4.51 7.55
N SER A 81 -2.40 4.38 6.23
CA SER A 81 -3.30 5.19 5.40
C SER A 81 -4.70 4.59 5.26
N THR A 82 -4.86 3.32 5.65
CA THR A 82 -6.05 2.54 5.30
C THR A 82 -7.32 3.07 5.98
N ALA A 83 -7.26 3.43 7.27
CA ALA A 83 -8.42 4.00 7.96
C ALA A 83 -8.89 5.31 7.33
N GLN A 84 -7.95 6.19 6.93
CA GLN A 84 -8.25 7.45 6.26
C GLN A 84 -8.95 7.22 4.91
N GLN A 85 -8.49 6.23 4.15
CA GLN A 85 -9.05 5.90 2.84
C GLN A 85 -10.42 5.26 2.96
N ILE A 86 -10.60 4.31 3.89
CA ILE A 86 -11.91 3.72 4.19
C ILE A 86 -12.93 4.82 4.51
N TRP A 87 -12.57 5.74 5.42
CA TRP A 87 -13.46 6.84 5.78
C TRP A 87 -13.77 7.77 4.60
N LEU A 88 -12.78 8.11 3.78
CA LEU A 88 -13.00 8.92 2.58
C LEU A 88 -13.93 8.21 1.60
N MET A 89 -13.70 6.93 1.32
CA MET A 89 -14.52 6.13 0.42
C MET A 89 -15.98 6.09 0.89
N GLU A 90 -16.21 5.77 2.17
CA GLU A 90 -17.55 5.78 2.76
C GLU A 90 -18.21 7.17 2.65
N THR A 91 -17.46 8.24 2.94
CA THR A 91 -17.95 9.62 2.85
C THR A 91 -18.34 10.00 1.42
N LEU A 92 -17.64 9.45 0.43
CA LEU A 92 -17.91 9.64 -0.99
C LEU A 92 -18.99 8.68 -1.53
N GLY A 93 -19.55 7.80 -0.69
CA GLY A 93 -20.59 6.84 -1.07
C GLY A 93 -20.07 5.57 -1.75
N TYR A 94 -18.76 5.31 -1.69
CA TYR A 94 -18.15 4.08 -2.19
C TYR A 94 -18.11 2.98 -1.12
N THR A 95 -18.11 1.72 -1.57
CA THR A 95 -17.84 0.58 -0.69
C THR A 95 -16.33 0.35 -0.62
N PRO A 96 -15.70 0.41 0.57
CA PRO A 96 -14.28 0.13 0.70
C PRO A 96 -13.92 -1.33 0.33
N PRO A 97 -12.76 -1.58 -0.30
CA PRO A 97 -12.30 -2.93 -0.63
C PRO A 97 -11.83 -3.68 0.62
N VAL A 98 -11.61 -4.98 0.47
CA VAL A 98 -10.82 -5.76 1.42
C VAL A 98 -9.34 -5.41 1.23
N TYR A 99 -8.65 -5.09 2.31
CA TYR A 99 -7.22 -4.76 2.28
C TYR A 99 -6.37 -5.94 2.71
N THR A 100 -5.24 -6.12 2.03
CA THR A 100 -4.17 -7.04 2.43
C THR A 100 -2.84 -6.32 2.22
N HIS A 101 -2.08 -6.15 3.29
CA HIS A 101 -0.79 -5.50 3.23
C HIS A 101 0.34 -6.54 3.18
N VAL A 102 1.24 -6.43 2.20
CA VAL A 102 2.40 -7.32 2.04
C VAL A 102 3.60 -6.76 2.81
N PRO A 103 4.36 -7.59 3.55
CA PRO A 103 5.52 -7.12 4.28
C PRO A 103 6.58 -6.51 3.38
N MET A 104 7.37 -5.61 3.96
CA MET A 104 8.47 -4.99 3.25
C MET A 104 9.56 -6.00 2.86
N LEU A 105 10.11 -5.82 1.65
CA LEU A 105 11.35 -6.49 1.27
C LEU A 105 12.54 -5.79 1.92
N VAL A 106 13.43 -6.56 2.52
CA VAL A 106 14.66 -6.07 3.17
C VAL A 106 15.89 -6.83 2.69
N ASP A 107 17.06 -6.23 2.81
CA ASP A 107 18.33 -6.91 2.62
C ASP A 107 18.71 -7.79 3.83
N GLU A 108 19.86 -8.48 3.76
CA GLU A 108 20.36 -9.35 4.82
C GLU A 108 20.70 -8.62 6.13
N TYR A 109 20.84 -7.30 6.08
CA TYR A 109 21.09 -6.43 7.24
C TYR A 109 19.80 -5.79 7.76
N GLY A 110 18.65 -6.11 7.17
CA GLY A 110 17.34 -5.56 7.54
C GLY A 110 17.03 -4.19 6.96
N ASN A 111 17.86 -3.65 6.06
CA ASN A 111 17.54 -2.38 5.41
C ASN A 111 16.47 -2.58 4.35
N ARG A 112 15.48 -1.69 4.32
CA ARG A 112 14.44 -1.69 3.28
C ARG A 112 15.07 -1.61 1.90
N LEU A 113 14.63 -2.51 1.03
CA LEU A 113 15.02 -2.44 -0.38
C LEU A 113 14.50 -1.15 -1.00
N SER A 114 15.40 -0.35 -1.55
CA SER A 114 15.06 0.91 -2.21
C SER A 114 15.74 1.03 -3.57
N LYS A 115 15.16 1.83 -4.46
CA LYS A 115 15.73 2.08 -5.80
C LYS A 115 17.17 2.62 -5.79
N ARG A 116 17.66 3.09 -4.63
CA ARG A 116 19.04 3.58 -4.46
C ARG A 116 20.06 2.43 -4.39
N GLN A 117 19.64 1.26 -3.92
CA GLN A 117 20.44 0.05 -4.01
C GLN A 117 20.45 -0.37 -5.48
N HIS A 118 21.62 -0.28 -6.11
CA HIS A 118 21.79 -0.71 -7.49
C HIS A 118 21.74 -2.25 -7.54
N GLY A 119 21.28 -2.84 -8.64
CA GLY A 119 21.27 -4.30 -8.80
C GLY A 119 19.98 -5.03 -8.41
N ILE A 120 19.00 -4.35 -7.78
CA ILE A 120 17.74 -4.97 -7.33
C ILE A 120 16.52 -4.62 -8.19
N THR A 121 16.69 -3.80 -9.23
CA THR A 121 15.60 -3.48 -10.15
C THR A 121 15.31 -4.69 -11.05
N ILE A 122 14.04 -4.89 -11.43
CA ILE A 122 13.67 -5.96 -12.39
C ILE A 122 14.49 -5.87 -13.67
N ARG A 123 14.80 -4.65 -14.14
CA ARG A 123 15.68 -4.43 -15.29
C ARG A 123 17.07 -5.00 -15.06
N SER A 124 17.71 -4.67 -13.94
CA SER A 124 19.06 -5.12 -13.62
C SER A 124 19.12 -6.64 -13.39
N LEU A 125 18.12 -7.21 -12.72
CA LEU A 125 18.01 -8.67 -12.57
C LEU A 125 17.90 -9.35 -13.93
N ARG A 126 17.07 -8.81 -14.84
CA ARG A 126 16.95 -9.31 -16.22
C ARG A 126 18.27 -9.19 -17.00
N GLU A 127 18.98 -8.07 -16.89
CA GLU A 127 20.31 -7.87 -17.52
C GLU A 127 21.36 -8.88 -17.00
N ARG A 128 21.21 -9.34 -15.75
CA ARG A 128 22.01 -10.40 -15.14
C ARG A 128 21.56 -11.82 -15.52
N GLY A 129 20.58 -11.95 -16.41
CA GLY A 129 20.07 -13.25 -16.90
C GLY A 129 19.00 -13.89 -16.03
N MET A 130 18.44 -13.18 -15.04
CA MET A 130 17.33 -13.72 -14.25
C MET A 130 16.04 -13.82 -15.05
N THR A 131 15.37 -14.96 -14.95
CA THR A 131 14.04 -15.15 -15.52
C THR A 131 12.95 -14.63 -14.57
N ALA A 132 11.77 -14.34 -15.12
CA ALA A 132 10.62 -13.95 -14.30
C ALA A 132 10.21 -15.07 -13.34
N GLU A 133 10.26 -16.32 -13.80
CA GLU A 133 9.96 -17.52 -13.01
C GLU A 133 10.92 -17.66 -11.83
N ALA A 134 12.22 -17.37 -12.02
CA ALA A 134 13.19 -17.42 -10.93
C ALA A 134 12.89 -16.37 -9.85
N ILE A 135 12.58 -15.14 -10.27
CA ILE A 135 12.22 -14.04 -9.36
C ILE A 135 10.93 -14.38 -8.61
N LEU A 136 9.88 -14.80 -9.32
CA LEU A 136 8.59 -15.13 -8.73
C LEU A 136 8.68 -16.34 -7.79
N SER A 137 9.39 -17.40 -8.18
CA SER A 137 9.60 -18.58 -7.33
C SER A 137 10.34 -18.24 -6.04
N HIS A 138 11.36 -17.39 -6.13
CA HIS A 138 12.10 -16.92 -4.97
C HIS A 138 11.20 -16.13 -4.01
N LEU A 139 10.47 -15.13 -4.52
CA LEU A 139 9.59 -14.29 -3.72
C LEU A 139 8.43 -15.08 -3.11
N ALA A 140 7.84 -16.01 -3.87
CA ALA A 140 6.76 -16.86 -3.37
C ALA A 140 7.22 -17.73 -2.20
N TYR A 141 8.39 -18.35 -2.31
CA TYR A 141 8.96 -19.14 -1.21
C TYR A 141 9.35 -18.25 -0.02
N ALA A 142 10.02 -17.13 -0.27
CA ALA A 142 10.48 -16.22 0.78
C ALA A 142 9.30 -15.61 1.57
N GLY A 143 8.20 -15.29 0.89
CA GLY A 143 6.97 -14.81 1.49
C GLY A 143 6.14 -15.89 2.20
N GLY A 144 6.51 -17.18 2.08
CA GLY A 144 5.76 -18.30 2.64
C GLY A 144 4.51 -18.69 1.85
N LEU A 145 4.36 -18.18 0.62
CA LEU A 145 3.21 -18.46 -0.25
C LEU A 145 3.23 -19.88 -0.82
N VAL A 146 4.42 -20.50 -0.90
CA VAL A 146 4.64 -21.89 -1.32
C VAL A 146 5.52 -22.62 -0.31
N PRO A 147 5.36 -23.95 -0.14
CA PRO A 147 6.02 -24.69 0.93
C PRO A 147 7.49 -25.02 0.64
N GLU A 148 7.88 -25.11 -0.64
CA GLU A 148 9.20 -25.63 -1.04
C GLU A 148 9.97 -24.61 -1.87
N ARG A 149 11.30 -24.57 -1.64
CA ARG A 149 12.23 -23.77 -2.44
C ARG A 149 12.62 -24.54 -3.70
N ARG A 150 11.86 -24.36 -4.77
CA ARG A 150 12.15 -24.88 -6.10
C ARG A 150 11.75 -23.89 -7.18
N SER A 151 12.07 -24.21 -8.44
CA SER A 151 11.54 -23.47 -9.58
C SER A 151 10.08 -23.84 -9.81
N TYR A 152 9.23 -22.83 -9.94
CA TYR A 152 7.84 -22.95 -10.33
C TYR A 152 7.61 -22.22 -11.65
N SER A 153 6.80 -22.81 -12.51
CA SER A 153 6.17 -22.10 -13.61
C SER A 153 5.13 -21.10 -13.09
N ARG A 154 4.77 -20.12 -13.91
CA ARG A 154 3.68 -19.17 -13.61
C ARG A 154 2.37 -19.91 -13.28
N ASP A 155 2.04 -20.94 -14.05
CA ASP A 155 0.79 -21.68 -13.87
C ASP A 155 0.77 -22.49 -12.57
N GLU A 156 1.91 -23.03 -12.15
CA GLU A 156 2.02 -23.65 -10.83
C GLU A 156 1.79 -22.63 -9.72
N LEU A 157 2.45 -21.46 -9.78
CA LEU A 157 2.28 -20.40 -8.78
C LEU A 157 0.83 -19.94 -8.68
N ILE A 158 0.13 -19.76 -9.81
CA ILE A 158 -1.30 -19.41 -9.83
C ILE A 158 -2.14 -20.46 -9.08
N ARG A 159 -1.80 -21.74 -9.20
CA ARG A 159 -2.54 -22.83 -8.55
C ARG A 159 -2.19 -23.02 -7.09
N CYS A 160 -0.94 -22.79 -6.67
CA CYS A 160 -0.46 -23.20 -5.35
C CYS A 160 -0.16 -22.05 -4.37
N CYS A 161 -0.01 -20.80 -4.84
CA CYS A 161 0.20 -19.67 -3.94
C CYS A 161 -1.02 -19.43 -3.06
N ASP A 162 -0.79 -19.34 -1.75
CA ASP A 162 -1.83 -19.00 -0.78
C ASP A 162 -1.46 -17.73 0.00
N PHE A 163 -2.10 -16.62 -0.36
CA PHE A 163 -1.86 -15.32 0.29
C PHE A 163 -2.26 -15.30 1.78
N ARG A 164 -3.09 -16.23 2.25
CA ARG A 164 -3.41 -16.37 3.67
C ARG A 164 -2.23 -16.90 4.50
N LYS A 165 -1.21 -17.46 3.82
CA LYS A 165 0.04 -17.93 4.44
C LYS A 165 1.16 -16.90 4.33
N LEU A 166 0.89 -15.71 3.79
CA LEU A 166 1.89 -14.66 3.71
C LEU A 166 2.36 -14.32 5.13
N ARG A 167 3.67 -14.32 5.32
CA ARG A 167 4.30 -14.00 6.60
C ARG A 167 4.06 -12.54 6.98
N LYS A 168 4.21 -12.20 8.25
CA LYS A 168 4.10 -10.81 8.73
C LYS A 168 5.46 -10.12 8.80
N GLU A 169 6.53 -10.90 8.95
CA GLU A 169 7.88 -10.40 9.08
C GLU A 169 8.41 -9.87 7.75
N PRO A 170 9.32 -8.87 7.77
CA PRO A 170 10.01 -8.42 6.58
C PRO A 170 10.64 -9.59 5.81
N ILE A 171 10.46 -9.59 4.50
CA ILE A 171 10.95 -10.66 3.63
C ILE A 171 12.41 -10.34 3.29
N VAL A 172 13.33 -11.12 3.84
CA VAL A 172 14.76 -11.00 3.54
C VAL A 172 15.04 -11.53 2.15
N VAL A 173 15.43 -10.64 1.24
CA VAL A 173 15.86 -10.98 -0.11
C VAL A 173 17.38 -11.08 -0.10
N LYS A 174 17.89 -12.32 -0.05
CA LYS A 174 19.31 -12.58 -0.31
C LYS A 174 19.53 -12.40 -1.80
N MET A 175 20.53 -11.59 -2.18
CA MET A 175 20.82 -11.32 -3.59
C MET A 175 20.82 -12.64 -4.38
N LEU A 176 19.87 -12.71 -5.31
CA LEU A 176 19.76 -13.75 -6.33
C LEU A 176 20.93 -13.65 -7.32
#